data_AF-A0A259SGF6-F1
#
_entry.id   AF-A0A259SGF6-F1
#
_cell.length_a   1.000
_cell.length_b   1.000
_cell.length_c   1.000
_cell.angle_alpha   90.00
_cell.angle_beta   90.00
_cell.angle_gamma   90.00
#
_symmetry.space_group_name_H-M   'P 1'
#
loop_
_entity.id
_entity.type
_entity.pdbx_description
1 polymer ?
#
loop_
_entity_poly.entity_id
_entity_poly.type
_entity_poly.pdbx_seq_one_letter_code
_entity_poly.pdbx_strand_id
1 'polypeptide(L)' 'MERHQLAAALFDRTAELILLTNGRWVASGKWLPRRLRDFDPQRAAQLSAPLLIGDHSSFAAQVEHELDLAGGRVYEGYVR' A
#
# COMPACT_ATOMS: atom_id res chain seq x y z
N MET A 1 -14.28 -14.20 3.48
CA MET A 1 -14.69 -13.01 2.70
C MET A 1 -14.14 -11.74 3.31
N GLU A 2 -14.37 -11.49 4.60
CA GLU A 2 -13.93 -10.25 5.30
C GLU A 2 -12.43 -9.97 5.18
N ARG A 3 -11.57 -10.98 5.41
CA ARG A 3 -10.11 -10.80 5.31
C ARG A 3 -9.62 -10.38 3.92
N HIS A 4 -10.28 -10.86 2.86
CA HIS A 4 -9.93 -10.47 1.49
C HIS A 4 -10.34 -9.03 1.18
N GLN A 5 -11.51 -8.60 1.67
CA GLN A 5 -11.96 -7.22 1.55
C GLN A 5 -11.06 -6.25 2.32
N LEU A 6 -10.65 -6.64 3.53
CA LEU A 6 -9.69 -5.87 4.32
C LEU A 6 -8.33 -5.77 3.63
N ALA A 7 -7.83 -6.87 3.05
CA ALA A 7 -6.56 -6.86 2.34
C ALA A 7 -6.62 -6.00 1.06
N ALA A 8 -7.72 -6.02 0.32
CA ALA A 8 -7.94 -5.14 -0.83
C ALA A 8 -8.01 -3.66 -0.42
N ALA A 9 -8.75 -3.33 0.64
CA ALA A 9 -8.82 -1.97 1.16
C ALA A 9 -7.45 -1.48 1.66
N LEU A 10 -6.69 -2.35 2.32
CA LEU A 10 -5.34 -2.03 2.78
C LEU A 10 -4.39 -1.80 1.61
N PHE A 11 -4.48 -2.63 0.56
CA PHE A 11 -3.71 -2.42 -0.67
C PHE A 11 -3.97 -1.04 -1.27
N ASP A 12 -5.25 -0.65 -1.38
CA ASP A 12 -5.60 0.68 -1.90
C ASP A 12 -5.01 1.79 -1.04
N ARG A 13 -5.12 1.71 0.29
CA ARG A 13 -4.54 2.72 1.20
C ARG A 13 -3.02 2.80 1.12
N THR A 14 -2.34 1.67 1.03
CA THR A 14 -0.87 1.65 0.90
C THR A 14 -0.43 2.18 -0.46
N ALA A 15 -1.14 1.85 -1.54
CA ALA A 15 -0.85 2.38 -2.87
C ALA A 15 -1.08 3.90 -2.95
N GLU A 16 -2.15 4.42 -2.31
CA GLU A 16 -2.37 5.86 -2.15
C GLU A 16 -1.22 6.51 -1.37
N LEU A 17 -0.80 5.92 -0.24
CA LEU A 17 0.30 6.41 0.57
C LEU A 17 1.58 6.55 -0.25
N ILE A 18 1.99 5.49 -0.96
CA ILE A 18 3.20 5.50 -1.80
C ILE A 18 3.16 6.64 -2.82
N LEU A 19 2.03 6.82 -3.51
CA LEU A 19 1.91 7.86 -4.53
C LEU A 19 1.96 9.27 -3.90
N LEU A 20 1.25 9.48 -2.79
CA LEU A 20 1.21 10.78 -2.10
C LEU A 20 2.57 11.18 -1.52
N THR A 21 3.28 10.26 -0.86
CA THR A 21 4.60 10.54 -0.27
C THR A 21 5.65 10.83 -1.34
N ASN A 22 5.45 10.34 -2.56
CA ASN A 22 6.32 10.60 -3.72
C ASN A 22 5.82 11.76 -4.62
N GLY A 23 4.88 12.59 -4.13
CA GLY A 23 4.40 13.77 -4.86
C GLY A 23 3.66 13.44 -6.16
N ARG A 24 3.15 12.21 -6.32
CA ARG A 24 2.37 11.80 -7.47
C ARG A 24 0.89 12.12 -7.26
N TRP A 25 0.24 12.63 -8.30
CA TRP A 25 -1.20 12.86 -8.25
C TRP A 25 -1.96 11.53 -8.22
N VAL A 26 -2.80 11.35 -7.20
CA VAL A 26 -3.65 10.17 -7.02
C VAL A 26 -4.91 10.33 -7.86
N ALA A 27 -5.09 9.45 -8.84
CA ALA A 27 -6.42 9.19 -9.40
C ALA A 27 -7.07 8.07 -8.57
N SER A 28 -8.12 8.39 -7.83
CA SER A 28 -8.78 7.45 -6.92
C SER A 28 -9.46 6.29 -7.67
N GLY A 29 -9.58 5.12 -7.02
CA GLY A 29 -10.28 3.95 -7.54
C GLY A 29 -9.47 3.08 -8.50
N LYS A 30 -10.14 2.50 -9.51
CA LYS A 30 -9.60 1.42 -10.40
C LYS A 30 -8.28 1.70 -11.13
N TRP A 31 -7.81 2.95 -11.13
CA TRP A 31 -6.58 3.36 -11.79
C TRP A 31 -5.36 3.29 -10.87
N LEU A 32 -5.58 3.16 -9.56
CA LEU A 32 -4.54 3.16 -8.55
C LEU A 32 -3.47 2.07 -8.74
N PRO A 33 -3.81 0.78 -9.01
CA PRO A 33 -2.79 -0.24 -9.26
C PRO A 33 -1.98 0.03 -10.54
N ARG A 34 -2.63 0.60 -11.57
CA ARG A 34 -1.96 0.95 -12.83
C ARG A 34 -0.98 2.10 -12.61
N ARG A 35 -1.41 3.15 -11.91
CA ARG A 35 -0.58 4.30 -11.56
C ARG A 35 0.62 3.91 -10.70
N LEU A 36 0.41 3.05 -9.70
CA LEU A 36 1.49 2.54 -8.88
C LEU A 36 2.52 1.79 -9.73
N ARG A 37 2.08 0.95 -10.65
CA ARG A 37 2.95 0.21 -11.57
C ARG A 37 3.68 1.12 -12.57
N ASP A 38 3.01 2.17 -13.06
CA ASP A 38 3.63 3.16 -13.96
C ASP A 38 4.69 4.01 -13.23
N PHE A 39 4.50 4.23 -11.92
CA PHE A 39 5.44 4.94 -11.08
C PHE A 39 6.65 4.07 -10.70
N ASP A 40 6.39 2.90 -10.13
CA ASP A 40 7.39 1.96 -9.66
C ASP A 40 6.86 0.51 -9.83
N PRO A 41 7.21 -0.16 -10.93
CA PRO A 41 6.71 -1.50 -11.22
C PRO A 41 7.23 -2.55 -10.22
N GLN A 42 8.42 -2.33 -9.64
CA GLN A 42 8.98 -3.25 -8.65
C GLN A 42 8.21 -3.15 -7.33
N ARG A 43 8.01 -1.94 -6.83
CA ARG A 43 7.24 -1.70 -5.60
C ARG A 43 5.78 -2.13 -5.75
N ALA A 44 5.19 -1.90 -6.92
CA ALA A 44 3.87 -2.43 -7.26
C ALA A 44 3.80 -3.96 -7.18
N ALA A 45 4.82 -4.66 -7.69
CA ALA A 45 4.90 -6.12 -7.64
C ALA A 45 5.12 -6.63 -6.21
N GLN A 46 5.99 -5.99 -5.43
CA GLN A 46 6.24 -6.33 -4.03
C GLN A 46 4.97 -6.22 -3.17
N LEU A 47 4.14 -5.20 -3.43
CA LEU A 47 2.87 -5.02 -2.71
C LEU A 47 1.76 -5.98 -3.18
N SER A 48 1.66 -6.25 -4.49
CA SER A 48 0.56 -7.04 -5.05
C SER A 48 0.81 -8.56 -5.07
N ALA A 49 2.05 -9.01 -5.23
CA ALA A 49 2.35 -10.44 -5.38
C ALA A 49 1.94 -11.29 -4.16
N PRO A 50 2.24 -10.89 -2.91
CA PRO A 50 1.78 -11.63 -1.72
C PRO A 50 0.26 -11.72 -1.62
N LEU A 51 -0.44 -10.63 -1.97
CA LEU A 51 -1.90 -10.56 -1.98
C LEU A 51 -2.51 -11.55 -2.98
N LEU A 52 -1.93 -11.67 -4.18
CA LEU A 52 -2.41 -12.55 -5.25
C LEU A 52 -2.28 -14.04 -4.90
N ILE A 53 -1.25 -14.42 -4.14
CA ILE A 53 -1.04 -15.81 -3.69
C ILE A 53 -1.70 -16.09 -2.32
N GLY A 54 -2.33 -15.10 -1.70
CA GLY A 54 -2.98 -15.24 -0.39
C GLY A 54 -2.01 -15.23 0.80
N ASP A 55 -0.76 -14.81 0.60
CA ASP A 55 0.23 -14.64 1.66
C ASP A 55 0.03 -13.30 2.36
N HIS A 56 -0.88 -13.30 3.32
CA HIS A 56 -1.24 -12.11 4.10
C HIS A 56 -0.12 -11.66 5.03
N SER A 57 0.79 -12.56 5.42
CA SER A 57 1.91 -12.25 6.32
C SER A 57 2.97 -11.44 5.58
N SER A 58 3.39 -11.89 4.40
CA SER A 58 4.29 -11.11 3.56
C SER A 58 3.65 -9.81 3.06
N PHE A 59 2.34 -9.82 2.78
CA PHE A 59 1.61 -8.59 2.46
C PHE A 59 1.67 -7.57 3.61
N ALA A 60 1.36 -7.99 4.84
CA ALA A 60 1.39 -7.12 6.00
C ALA A 60 2.80 -6.56 6.28
N ALA A 61 3.84 -7.38 6.14
CA ALA A 61 5.23 -6.94 6.27
C ALA A 61 5.61 -5.88 5.22
N GLN A 62 5.16 -6.04 3.96
CA GLN A 62 5.39 -5.02 2.94
C GLN A 62 4.65 -3.71 3.27
N VAL A 63 3.40 -3.79 3.77
CA VAL A 63 2.64 -2.60 4.18
C VAL A 63 3.35 -1.86 5.32
N GLU A 64 3.89 -2.59 6.30
CA GLU A 64 4.68 -2.00 7.38
C GLU A 64 5.93 -1.31 6.87
N HIS A 65 6.65 -1.93 5.93
CA HIS A 65 7.81 -1.32 5.30
C HIS A 65 7.47 0.01 4.60
N GLU A 66 6.36 0.06 3.85
CA GLU A 66 5.93 1.31 3.20
C GLU A 66 5.52 2.40 4.20
N LEU A 67 4.94 2.00 5.34
CA LEU A 67 4.64 2.94 6.43
C LEU A 67 5.92 3.50 7.03
N ASP A 68 6.94 2.67 7.28
CA ASP A 68 8.23 3.11 7.80
C ASP A 68 8.92 4.12 6.86
N LEU A 69 8.87 3.87 5.55
CA LEU A 69 9.36 4.82 4.54
C LEU A 69 8.59 6.14 4.53
N ALA A 70 7.31 6.13 4.92
CA ALA A 70 6.45 7.31 4.98
C ALA A 70 6.56 8.09 6.30
N GLY A 71 7.42 7.67 7.23
CA GLY A 71 7.57 8.29 8.55
C GLY A 71 7.07 7.44 9.72
N GLY A 72 6.74 6.17 9.47
CA GLY A 72 6.32 5.20 10.47
C GLY A 72 4.83 5.24 10.80
N ARG A 73 4.40 4.28 11.65
CA ARG A 73 3.03 4.25 12.17
C ARG A 73 2.79 5.40 13.13
N VAL A 74 1.77 6.21 12.85
CA VAL A 74 1.23 7.15 13.82
C VAL A 74 0.37 6.35 14.81
N TYR A 75 0.88 6.15 16.02
CA TYR A 75 0.09 5.62 17.12
C TYR A 75 -0.82 6.71 17.69
N GLU A 76 -1.97 6.31 18.22
CA GLU A 76 -2.87 7.20 18.97
C GLU A 76 -2.05 7.89 20.09
N GLY A 77 -1.98 9.22 20.05
CA GLY A 77 -1.15 10.03 20.96
C GLY A 77 0.15 10.60 20.38
N TYR A 78 0.46 10.37 19.10
CA TYR A 78 1.59 11.04 18.44
C TYR A 78 1.30 12.54 18.27
N VAL A 79 2.01 13.37 19.03
CA VAL A 79 2.05 14.83 18.87
C VAL A 79 3.39 15.19 18.20
N ARG A 80 3.31 15.95 17.11
CA ARG A 80 4.44 16.36 16.28
C ARG A 80 5.32 17.41 16.96
#